data_AF-A0A183G8X1-F1
#
_entry.id   AF-A0A183G8X1-F1
#
_cell.length_a   1.000
_cell.length_b   1.000
_cell.length_c   1.000
_cell.angle_alpha   90.00
_cell.angle_beta   90.00
_cell.angle_gamma   90.00
#
_symmetry.space_group_name_H-M   'P 1'
#
loop_
_entity.id
_entity.type
_entity.pdbx_description
1 polymer ?
#
loop_
_entity_poly.entity_id
_entity_poly.type
_entity_poly.pdbx_seq_one_letter_code
_entity_poly.pdbx_strand_id
1 'polypeptide(L)'
;MVWSPTHEESCQFLYLSKMKGQMLGNVWLSESKEFALSWKPTNPSVVDCGHAFYGPGRISRSGRSHSQSVGLVTSNQLAAQLLAVENASQGAVVTLFRHALISLCDKINSLAFSLHSALLVDPTYVVRTMLQRLDIAATLPVIYHGNGVLQIYRCFSIPAPNYSLRPFNATCYAKPSVKVVLPSGTSVSLFWIPLR
;
A
#
# COMPACT_ATOMS: atom_id res chain seq x y z
N MET A 1 65.90 -23.36 -30.23
CA MET A 1 65.00 -22.35 -29.64
C MET A 1 64.14 -23.06 -28.62
N VAL A 2 64.34 -22.77 -27.33
CA VAL A 2 63.55 -23.34 -26.24
C VAL A 2 62.41 -22.36 -25.98
N TRP A 3 61.17 -22.77 -26.23
CA TRP A 3 59.98 -22.01 -25.85
C TRP A 3 59.86 -22.04 -24.32
N SER A 4 59.88 -20.87 -23.70
CA SER A 4 59.62 -20.69 -22.27
C SER A 4 58.24 -20.05 -22.11
N PRO A 5 57.27 -20.69 -21.45
CA PRO A 5 55.94 -20.13 -21.25
C PRO A 5 56.02 -18.83 -20.46
N THR A 6 55.21 -17.85 -20.87
CA THR A 6 55.02 -16.59 -20.15
C THR A 6 54.31 -16.86 -18.83
N HIS A 7 54.75 -16.20 -17.74
CA HIS A 7 54.21 -16.42 -16.40
C HIS A 7 52.69 -16.17 -16.28
N GLU A 8 52.09 -15.41 -17.19
CA GLU A 8 50.66 -15.12 -17.23
C GLU A 8 49.79 -16.29 -17.74
N GLU A 9 50.35 -17.24 -18.51
CA GLU A 9 49.61 -18.43 -18.95
C GLU A 9 49.39 -19.46 -17.83
N SER A 10 50.05 -19.28 -16.67
CA SER A 10 49.94 -20.20 -15.53
C SER A 10 48.86 -19.81 -14.51
N CYS A 11 48.17 -18.68 -14.72
CA CYS A 11 47.22 -18.14 -13.76
C CYS A 11 45.82 -18.72 -13.96
N GLN A 12 45.16 -19.06 -12.85
CA GLN A 12 43.81 -19.60 -12.81
C GLN A 12 42.71 -18.53 -12.99
N PHE A 13 43.01 -17.26 -12.70
CA PHE A 13 42.08 -16.14 -12.78
C PHE A 13 42.64 -15.01 -13.66
N LEU A 14 41.78 -14.45 -14.51
CA LEU A 14 42.06 -13.28 -15.34
C LEU A 14 41.38 -12.03 -14.77
N TYR A 15 42.10 -10.91 -14.74
CA TYR A 15 41.53 -9.63 -14.37
C TYR A 15 40.60 -9.12 -15.47
N LEU A 16 39.31 -8.92 -15.13
CA LEU A 16 38.33 -8.31 -16.03
C LEU A 16 38.24 -6.79 -15.80
N SER A 17 37.70 -6.37 -14.66
CA SER A 17 37.61 -4.96 -14.29
C SER A 17 37.29 -4.77 -12.80
N LYS A 18 37.43 -3.54 -12.29
CA LYS A 18 37.02 -3.15 -10.94
C LYS A 18 35.51 -2.87 -10.91
N MET A 19 34.77 -3.73 -10.22
CA MET A 19 33.31 -3.62 -10.11
C MET A 19 32.87 -3.30 -8.68
N LYS A 20 31.83 -2.48 -8.54
CA LYS A 20 31.11 -2.28 -7.28
C LYS A 20 30.03 -3.34 -7.15
N GLY A 21 29.59 -3.63 -5.92
CA GLY A 21 28.57 -4.65 -5.69
C GLY A 21 28.23 -4.83 -4.21
N GLN A 22 27.21 -5.64 -3.96
CA GLN A 22 26.65 -5.93 -2.64
C GLN A 22 26.82 -7.41 -2.29
N MET A 23 27.04 -7.69 -1.00
CA MET A 23 27.13 -9.06 -0.50
C MET A 23 25.76 -9.55 -0.02
N LEU A 24 25.37 -10.75 -0.45
CA LEU A 24 24.17 -11.48 -0.07
C LEU A 24 24.59 -12.84 0.50
N GLY A 25 24.93 -12.86 1.79
CA GLY A 25 25.45 -14.06 2.46
C GLY A 25 26.83 -14.46 1.91
N ASN A 26 26.94 -15.65 1.30
CA ASN A 26 28.19 -16.18 0.75
C ASN A 26 28.44 -15.80 -0.72
N VAL A 27 27.54 -14.99 -1.30
CA VAL A 27 27.58 -14.57 -2.70
C VAL A 27 27.70 -13.05 -2.76
N TRP A 28 28.69 -12.55 -3.49
CA TRP A 28 28.80 -11.14 -3.85
C TRP A 28 28.21 -10.94 -5.24
N LEU A 29 27.36 -9.93 -5.39
CA LEU A 29 26.71 -9.56 -6.64
C LEU A 29 27.15 -8.16 -7.05
N SER A 30 27.63 -8.02 -8.29
CA SER A 30 27.96 -6.72 -8.87
C SER A 30 26.75 -5.77 -8.90
N GLU A 31 27.03 -4.46 -8.86
CA GLU A 31 26.03 -3.39 -8.94
C GLU A 31 25.36 -3.36 -10.33
N SER A 32 26.12 -3.70 -11.38
CA SER A 32 25.57 -3.96 -12.72
C SER A 32 24.75 -5.24 -12.79
N LYS A 33 24.82 -6.10 -11.77
CA LYS A 33 24.14 -7.41 -11.67
C LYS A 33 24.50 -8.41 -12.78
N GLU A 34 25.61 -8.19 -13.48
CA GLU A 34 26.10 -9.05 -14.57
C GLU A 34 27.01 -10.17 -14.05
N PHE A 35 27.65 -9.94 -12.90
CA PHE A 35 28.61 -10.85 -12.29
C PHE A 35 28.21 -11.18 -10.86
N ALA A 36 28.33 -12.46 -10.51
CA ALA A 36 28.19 -12.97 -9.16
C ALA A 36 29.41 -13.85 -8.82
N LEU A 37 29.96 -13.64 -7.62
CA LEU A 37 31.07 -14.42 -7.08
C LEU A 37 30.59 -15.12 -5.81
N SER A 38 30.82 -16.42 -5.70
CA SER A 38 30.46 -17.20 -4.51
C SER A 38 31.70 -17.83 -3.88
N TRP A 39 31.83 -17.72 -2.56
CA TRP A 39 32.90 -18.39 -1.82
C TRP A 39 32.35 -19.46 -0.90
N LYS A 40 33.17 -20.49 -0.66
CA LYS A 40 32.91 -21.42 0.45
C LYS A 40 33.24 -20.71 1.77
N PRO A 41 32.45 -20.88 2.82
CA PRO A 41 32.66 -20.21 4.11
C PRO A 41 33.99 -20.58 4.79
N THR A 42 34.66 -21.65 4.35
CA THR A 42 35.92 -22.13 4.89
C THR A 42 37.16 -21.49 4.26
N ASN A 43 37.08 -20.92 3.06
CA ASN A 43 38.22 -20.30 2.35
C ASN A 43 37.81 -18.96 1.73
N PRO A 44 37.89 -17.85 2.48
CA PRO A 44 37.47 -16.53 2.02
C PRO A 44 38.50 -15.79 1.14
N SER A 45 39.71 -16.32 1.00
CA SER A 45 40.76 -15.72 0.17
C SER A 45 41.37 -16.73 -0.80
N VAL A 46 41.54 -16.30 -2.04
CA VAL A 46 42.23 -17.06 -3.09
C VAL A 46 43.35 -16.16 -3.61
N VAL A 47 44.60 -16.63 -3.54
CA VAL A 47 45.75 -15.91 -4.10
C VAL A 47 46.19 -16.63 -5.35
N ASP A 48 46.21 -15.92 -6.46
CA ASP A 48 46.64 -16.45 -7.74
C ASP A 48 47.60 -15.46 -8.42
N CYS A 49 48.74 -15.95 -8.90
CA CYS A 49 49.78 -15.15 -9.54
C CYS A 49 50.14 -13.82 -8.82
N GLY A 50 50.26 -13.86 -7.49
CA GLY A 50 50.60 -12.69 -6.67
C GLY A 50 49.45 -11.70 -6.45
N HIS A 51 48.28 -11.95 -7.04
CA HIS A 51 47.07 -11.17 -6.84
C HIS A 51 46.15 -11.90 -5.88
N ALA A 52 45.82 -11.23 -4.77
CA ALA A 52 44.94 -11.79 -3.76
C ALA A 52 43.50 -11.33 -4.00
N PHE A 53 42.63 -12.30 -4.25
CA PHE A 53 41.18 -12.12 -4.28
C PHE A 53 40.66 -12.32 -2.86
N TYR A 54 40.22 -11.23 -2.26
CA TYR A 54 39.56 -11.25 -0.96
C TYR A 54 38.06 -11.21 -1.19
N GLY A 55 37.35 -12.27 -0.80
CA GLY A 55 35.93 -12.11 -0.48
C GLY A 55 35.80 -11.03 0.59
N PRO A 56 34.70 -10.25 0.63
CA PRO A 56 34.62 -9.16 1.60
C PRO A 56 34.47 -9.78 2.99
N GLY A 57 35.56 -9.82 3.75
CA GLY A 57 35.58 -10.53 5.02
C GLY A 57 36.99 -10.90 5.47
N ARG A 58 37.63 -9.96 6.16
CA ARG A 58 38.90 -10.08 6.91
C ARG A 58 40.17 -10.14 6.08
N ILE A 59 40.97 -9.10 6.24
CA ILE A 59 42.42 -9.12 5.97
C ILE A 59 43.01 -10.13 6.96
N SER A 60 43.28 -11.34 6.50
CA SER A 60 44.14 -12.27 7.22
C SER A 60 45.29 -12.65 6.31
N ARG A 61 46.51 -12.26 6.73
CA ARG A 61 47.75 -12.69 6.09
C ARG A 61 47.93 -14.18 6.39
N SER A 62 47.38 -15.05 5.55
CA SER A 62 47.58 -16.49 5.65
C SER A 62 48.79 -16.92 4.81
N GLY A 63 49.65 -17.73 5.42
CA GLY A 63 50.84 -18.29 4.80
C GLY A 63 50.52 -19.26 3.66
N ARG A 64 51.52 -19.44 2.78
CA ARG A 64 51.50 -20.31 1.61
C ARG A 64 50.95 -21.71 1.97
N SER A 65 49.71 -21.99 1.59
CA SER A 65 49.17 -23.34 1.49
C SER A 65 48.25 -23.40 0.27
N HIS A 66 48.66 -24.22 -0.69
CA HIS A 66 47.98 -24.43 -1.96
C HIS A 66 46.86 -25.44 -1.75
N SER A 67 45.61 -24.96 -1.74
CA SER A 67 44.42 -25.81 -1.87
C SER A 67 43.60 -25.25 -3.03
N GLN A 68 43.63 -25.95 -4.16
CA GLN A 68 42.88 -25.63 -5.36
C GLN A 68 41.38 -25.57 -5.05
N SER A 69 40.81 -24.38 -5.07
CA SER A 69 39.36 -24.17 -5.08
C SER A 69 39.01 -23.53 -6.41
N VAL A 70 38.65 -24.35 -7.39
CA VAL A 70 38.17 -23.88 -8.70
C VAL A 70 36.85 -23.13 -8.47
N GLY A 71 36.84 -21.81 -8.71
CA GLY A 71 35.61 -21.03 -8.79
C GLY A 71 34.94 -21.34 -10.12
N LEU A 72 33.81 -22.05 -10.10
CA LEU A 72 33.02 -22.32 -11.29
C LEU A 72 32.33 -21.02 -11.73
N VAL A 73 32.91 -20.35 -12.72
CA VAL A 73 32.25 -19.26 -13.44
C VAL A 73 31.29 -19.89 -14.44
N THR A 74 30.00 -19.84 -14.14
CA THR A 74 28.98 -20.34 -15.06
C THR A 74 28.86 -19.37 -16.24
N SER A 75 28.94 -19.88 -17.47
CA SER A 75 28.70 -19.09 -18.70
C SER A 75 27.22 -18.71 -18.88
N ASN A 76 26.33 -19.19 -17.99
CA ASN A 76 24.93 -18.83 -17.96
C ASN A 76 24.77 -17.45 -17.29
N GLN A 77 24.64 -16.43 -18.13
CA GLN A 77 24.29 -15.06 -17.73
C GLN A 77 22.77 -14.87 -17.58
N LEU A 78 21.95 -15.81 -18.07
CA LEU A 78 20.49 -15.75 -18.08
C LEU A 78 19.91 -15.77 -16.66
N ALA A 79 20.45 -16.59 -15.75
CA ALA A 79 19.98 -16.66 -14.37
C ALA A 79 20.18 -15.33 -13.62
N ALA A 80 21.32 -14.65 -13.86
CA ALA A 80 21.58 -13.33 -13.30
C ALA A 80 20.65 -12.26 -13.90
N GLN A 81 20.40 -12.32 -15.21
CA GLN A 81 19.44 -11.43 -15.89
C GLN A 81 18.00 -11.63 -15.41
N LEU A 82 17.55 -12.89 -15.23
CA LEU A 82 16.21 -13.19 -14.71
C LEU A 82 16.03 -12.69 -13.27
N LEU A 83 17.02 -12.89 -12.40
CA LEU A 83 16.99 -12.35 -11.03
C LEU A 83 17.01 -10.81 -11.02
N ALA A 84 17.74 -10.19 -11.95
CA ALA A 84 17.75 -8.74 -12.08
C ALA A 84 16.37 -8.20 -12.50
N VAL A 85 15.71 -8.86 -13.46
CA VAL A 85 14.35 -8.51 -13.95
C VAL A 85 13.31 -8.75 -12.87
N GLU A 86 13.36 -9.89 -12.18
CA GLU A 86 12.46 -10.22 -11.06
C GLU A 86 12.55 -9.12 -9.98
N ASN A 87 13.76 -8.81 -9.52
CA ASN A 87 13.96 -7.82 -8.47
C ASN A 87 13.62 -6.39 -8.93
N ALA A 88 13.89 -6.04 -10.19
CA ALA A 88 13.47 -4.75 -10.76
C ALA A 88 11.95 -4.63 -10.83
N SER A 89 11.26 -5.70 -11.24
CA SER A 89 9.79 -5.74 -11.30
C SER A 89 9.18 -5.67 -9.89
N GLN A 90 9.74 -6.39 -8.92
CA GLN A 90 9.29 -6.37 -7.53
C GLN A 90 9.47 -4.99 -6.91
N GLY A 91 10.62 -4.34 -7.10
CA GLY A 91 10.88 -2.98 -6.59
C GLY A 91 9.91 -1.94 -7.16
N ALA A 92 9.64 -2.01 -8.47
CA ALA A 92 8.67 -1.12 -9.12
C ALA A 92 7.25 -1.32 -8.58
N VAL A 93 6.80 -2.57 -8.46
CA VAL A 93 5.46 -2.91 -7.95
C VAL A 93 5.29 -2.45 -6.51
N VAL A 94 6.24 -2.73 -5.62
CA VAL A 94 6.18 -2.30 -4.22
C VAL A 94 6.11 -0.78 -4.09
N THR A 95 6.87 -0.06 -4.91
CA THR A 95 6.87 1.41 -4.91
C THR A 95 5.52 1.96 -5.37
N LEU A 96 4.95 1.39 -6.43
CA LEU A 96 3.61 1.78 -6.92
C LEU A 96 2.53 1.51 -5.88
N PHE A 97 2.54 0.33 -5.24
CA PHE A 97 1.59 0.02 -4.16
C PHE A 97 1.71 0.98 -2.98
N ARG A 98 2.94 1.33 -2.59
CA ARG A 98 3.18 2.29 -1.51
C ARG A 98 2.61 3.66 -1.86
N HIS A 99 2.83 4.14 -3.09
CA HIS A 99 2.26 5.40 -3.54
C HIS A 99 0.73 5.37 -3.61
N ALA A 100 0.15 4.26 -4.09
CA ALA A 100 -1.30 4.09 -4.13
C ALA A 100 -1.92 4.14 -2.73
N LEU A 101 -1.30 3.49 -1.73
CA LEU A 101 -1.77 3.49 -0.35
C LEU A 101 -1.68 4.87 0.31
N ILE A 102 -0.58 5.60 0.09
CA ILE A 102 -0.44 6.97 0.60
C ILE A 102 -1.50 7.87 -0.03
N SER A 103 -1.67 7.80 -1.35
CA SER A 103 -2.69 8.60 -2.06
C SER A 103 -4.11 8.26 -1.60
N LEU A 104 -4.41 6.98 -1.34
CA LEU A 104 -5.69 6.56 -0.82
C LEU A 104 -5.94 7.14 0.58
N CYS A 105 -4.94 7.14 1.46
CA CYS A 105 -5.03 7.73 2.79
C CYS A 105 -5.38 9.23 2.70
N ASP A 106 -4.71 9.98 1.83
CA ASP A 106 -4.99 11.40 1.62
C ASP A 106 -6.43 11.63 1.13
N LYS A 107 -6.91 10.78 0.22
CA LYS A 107 -8.30 10.86 -0.28
C LYS A 107 -9.32 10.51 0.80
N ILE A 108 -9.05 9.53 1.66
CA ILE A 108 -9.92 9.20 2.80
C ILE A 108 -9.99 10.36 3.78
N ASN A 109 -8.87 10.99 4.10
CA ASN A 109 -8.84 12.15 5.00
C ASN A 109 -9.63 13.33 4.41
N SER A 110 -9.50 13.57 3.11
CA SER A 110 -10.29 14.59 2.41
C SER A 110 -11.79 14.27 2.39
N LEU A 111 -12.15 13.00 2.19
CA LEU A 111 -13.53 12.54 2.25
C LEU A 111 -14.12 12.71 3.66
N ALA A 112 -13.36 12.39 4.72
CA ALA A 112 -13.80 12.54 6.10
C ALA A 112 -14.18 13.99 6.42
N PHE A 113 -13.36 14.95 5.99
CA PHE A 113 -13.67 16.37 6.16
C PHE A 113 -14.94 16.78 5.39
N SER A 114 -15.08 16.31 4.14
CA SER A 114 -16.25 16.57 3.31
C SER A 114 -17.52 15.94 3.90
N LEU A 115 -17.40 14.79 4.56
CA LEU A 115 -18.49 14.15 5.26
C LEU A 115 -18.92 14.95 6.48
N HIS A 116 -17.97 15.46 7.26
CA HIS A 116 -18.27 16.30 8.42
C HIS A 116 -19.06 17.55 8.04
N SER A 117 -18.71 18.21 6.93
CA SER A 117 -19.47 19.37 6.46
C SER A 117 -20.86 18.98 5.94
N ALA A 118 -20.98 17.85 5.23
CA ALA A 118 -22.25 17.35 4.74
C ALA A 118 -23.23 16.98 5.87
N LEU A 119 -22.72 16.38 6.96
CA LEU A 119 -23.50 16.05 8.16
C LEU A 119 -24.07 17.28 8.88
N LEU A 120 -23.43 18.45 8.76
CA LEU A 120 -23.95 19.70 9.34
C LEU A 120 -25.14 20.25 8.55
N VAL A 121 -25.25 19.96 7.26
CA VAL A 121 -26.34 20.47 6.40
C VAL A 121 -27.54 19.53 6.44
N ASP A 122 -27.33 18.26 6.12
CA ASP A 122 -28.38 17.24 6.17
C ASP A 122 -27.82 15.90 6.67
N PRO A 123 -27.85 15.66 8.00
CA PRO A 123 -27.36 14.42 8.58
C PRO A 123 -28.19 13.21 8.16
N THR A 124 -29.49 13.38 7.90
CA THR A 124 -30.37 12.26 7.54
C THR A 124 -30.00 11.73 6.16
N TYR A 125 -29.84 12.59 5.16
CA TYR A 125 -29.49 12.16 3.80
C TYR A 125 -28.13 11.45 3.73
N VAL A 126 -27.12 12.01 4.38
CA VAL A 126 -25.76 11.45 4.39
C VAL A 126 -25.74 10.05 5.00
N VAL A 127 -26.39 9.87 6.16
CA VAL A 127 -26.41 8.60 6.88
C VAL A 127 -27.16 7.52 6.12
N ARG A 128 -28.26 7.88 5.46
CA ARG A 128 -29.01 6.96 4.59
C ARG A 128 -28.16 6.48 3.41
N THR A 129 -27.38 7.39 2.83
CA THR A 129 -26.49 7.07 1.71
C THR A 129 -25.34 6.18 2.17
N MET A 130 -24.76 6.45 3.35
CA MET A 130 -23.67 5.65 3.91
C MET A 130 -24.11 4.24 4.34
N LEU A 131 -25.25 4.13 5.03
CA LEU A 131 -25.77 2.86 5.53
C LEU A 131 -26.64 2.13 4.50
N GLN A 132 -26.88 2.74 3.33
CA GLN A 132 -27.80 2.25 2.30
C GLN A 132 -29.18 1.86 2.84
N ARG A 133 -29.68 2.65 3.80
CA ARG A 133 -30.95 2.41 4.50
C ARG A 133 -31.81 3.66 4.46
N LEU A 134 -33.06 3.52 4.05
CA LEU A 134 -34.04 4.62 3.98
C LEU A 134 -34.90 4.74 5.24
N ASP A 135 -34.94 3.71 6.08
CA ASP A 135 -35.75 3.63 7.31
C ASP A 135 -35.11 4.35 8.50
N ILE A 136 -34.17 5.24 8.25
CA ILE A 136 -33.37 5.89 9.28
C ILE A 136 -33.52 7.40 9.18
N ALA A 137 -33.68 8.07 10.31
CA ALA A 137 -33.49 9.50 10.46
C ALA A 137 -32.29 9.74 11.37
N ALA A 138 -31.47 10.71 11.03
CA ALA A 138 -30.37 11.11 11.87
C ALA A 138 -30.55 12.58 12.23
N THR A 139 -30.44 12.90 13.51
CA THR A 139 -30.33 14.29 13.94
C THR A 139 -28.91 14.49 14.46
N LEU A 140 -28.33 15.61 14.04
CA LEU A 140 -27.18 16.13 14.73
C LEU A 140 -27.73 16.90 15.94
N PRO A 141 -27.44 16.51 17.18
CA PRO A 141 -27.83 17.29 18.33
C PRO A 141 -27.03 18.60 18.33
N VAL A 142 -27.55 19.60 17.63
CA VAL A 142 -27.16 21.00 17.84
C VAL A 142 -27.93 21.41 19.08
N ILE A 143 -27.20 21.70 20.15
CA ILE A 143 -27.59 22.36 21.42
C ILE A 143 -27.34 21.47 22.67
N TYR A 144 -26.18 21.76 23.31
CA TYR A 144 -25.77 21.53 24.71
C TYR A 144 -24.97 20.30 25.20
N HIS A 145 -24.64 19.28 24.40
CA HIS A 145 -23.60 18.31 24.84
C HIS A 145 -22.61 17.99 23.71
N GLY A 146 -21.51 18.73 23.72
CA GLY A 146 -20.44 18.67 22.72
C GLY A 146 -19.66 17.36 22.76
N ASN A 147 -20.16 16.33 22.07
CA ASN A 147 -19.43 15.07 21.92
C ASN A 147 -19.45 14.46 20.51
N GLY A 148 -19.75 15.25 19.47
CA GLY A 148 -19.56 14.80 18.08
C GLY A 148 -20.32 13.50 17.71
N VAL A 149 -21.34 13.14 18.49
CA VAL A 149 -22.10 11.91 18.31
C VAL A 149 -23.33 12.17 17.46
N LEU A 150 -23.53 11.29 16.47
CA LEU A 150 -24.69 11.27 15.61
C LEU A 150 -25.80 10.42 16.25
N GLN A 151 -26.98 11.01 16.45
CA GLN A 151 -28.12 10.24 16.95
C GLN A 151 -28.95 9.71 15.79
N ILE A 152 -29.08 8.39 15.74
CA ILE A 152 -29.76 7.66 14.68
C ILE A 152 -31.07 7.09 15.24
N TYR A 153 -32.18 7.39 14.58
CA TYR A 153 -33.51 6.88 14.88
C TYR A 153 -34.04 6.06 13.73
N ARG A 154 -34.87 5.08 14.04
CA ARG A 154 -35.58 4.29 13.04
C ARG A 154 -36.94 4.91 12.74
N CYS A 155 -37.20 5.12 11.46
CA CYS A 155 -38.49 5.54 10.93
C CYS A 155 -39.31 4.33 10.50
N PHE A 156 -40.63 4.45 10.59
CA PHE A 156 -41.58 3.49 10.03
C PHE A 156 -42.35 4.13 8.88
N SER A 157 -42.77 3.31 7.93
CA SER A 157 -43.59 3.78 6.80
C SER A 157 -45.04 3.99 7.25
N ILE A 158 -45.62 5.14 6.90
CA ILE A 158 -47.02 5.45 7.17
C ILE A 158 -47.82 5.15 5.88
N PRO A 159 -48.85 4.28 5.94
CA PRO A 159 -49.68 3.98 4.79
C PRO A 159 -50.38 5.22 4.21
N ALA A 160 -50.52 5.26 2.88
CA ALA A 160 -51.25 6.31 2.15
C ALA A 160 -52.63 6.72 2.72
N PRO A 161 -53.51 5.80 3.17
CA PRO A 161 -54.82 6.20 3.70
C PRO A 161 -54.75 6.96 5.04
N ASN A 162 -53.62 6.90 5.74
CA ASN A 162 -53.49 7.44 7.08
C ASN A 162 -52.97 8.89 7.10
N TYR A 163 -52.77 9.52 5.94
CA TYR A 163 -52.38 10.92 5.87
C TYR A 163 -53.14 11.68 4.77
N SER A 164 -53.46 12.94 5.04
CA SER A 164 -54.11 13.83 4.08
C SER A 164 -53.47 15.21 4.11
N LEU A 165 -53.17 15.77 2.94
CA LEU A 165 -52.66 17.14 2.80
C LEU A 165 -53.77 18.13 3.17
N ARG A 166 -53.42 19.16 3.94
CA ARG A 166 -54.36 20.23 4.29
C ARG A 166 -54.12 21.46 3.40
N PRO A 167 -55.17 22.03 2.78
CA PRO A 167 -55.05 23.25 2.00
C PRO A 167 -54.72 24.45 2.92
N PHE A 168 -53.89 25.36 2.42
CA PHE A 168 -53.49 26.58 3.11
C PHE A 168 -54.34 27.76 2.63
N ASN A 169 -54.81 28.59 3.57
CA ASN A 169 -55.79 29.65 3.27
C ASN A 169 -55.21 31.06 3.04
N ALA A 170 -53.91 31.30 3.23
CA ALA A 170 -53.28 32.59 2.91
C ALA A 170 -51.75 32.67 3.15
N THR A 171 -51.17 31.80 4.00
CA THR A 171 -49.75 31.86 4.37
C THR A 171 -48.94 30.74 3.72
N CYS A 172 -47.82 31.10 3.08
CA CYS A 172 -46.89 30.15 2.50
C CYS A 172 -45.95 29.61 3.59
N TYR A 173 -46.08 28.32 3.91
CA TYR A 173 -45.12 27.61 4.75
C TYR A 173 -44.06 26.94 3.88
N ALA A 174 -42.83 26.85 4.37
CA ALA A 174 -41.75 26.14 3.66
C ALA A 174 -42.02 24.63 3.48
N LYS A 175 -42.99 24.08 4.21
CA LYS A 175 -43.33 22.64 4.23
C LYS A 175 -44.84 22.45 4.23
N PRO A 176 -45.36 21.41 3.56
CA PRO A 176 -46.80 21.12 3.55
C PRO A 176 -47.27 20.65 4.93
N SER A 177 -48.49 21.04 5.29
CA SER A 177 -49.16 20.61 6.50
C SER A 177 -50.00 19.38 6.19
N VAL A 178 -49.85 18.35 7.02
CA VAL A 178 -50.45 17.04 6.82
C VAL A 178 -51.20 16.66 8.08
N LYS A 179 -52.43 16.17 7.90
CA LYS A 179 -53.19 15.53 8.96
C LYS A 179 -52.90 14.04 8.89
N VAL A 180 -52.42 13.47 9.99
CA VAL A 180 -52.04 12.06 10.11
C VAL A 180 -52.95 11.41 11.11
N VAL A 181 -53.49 10.25 10.77
CA VAL A 181 -54.26 9.40 11.68
C VAL A 181 -53.34 8.30 12.15
N LEU A 182 -53.01 8.29 13.45
CA LEU A 182 -52.23 7.22 14.03
C LEU A 182 -53.09 5.95 14.14
N PRO A 183 -52.47 4.75 14.16
CA PRO A 183 -53.20 3.49 14.38
C PRO A 183 -54.02 3.45 15.68
N SER A 184 -53.70 4.32 16.65
CA SER A 184 -54.42 4.52 17.90
C SER A 184 -55.72 5.32 17.75
N GLY A 185 -56.11 5.74 16.54
CA GLY A 185 -57.31 6.53 16.26
C GLY A 185 -57.17 8.04 16.56
N THR A 186 -56.02 8.47 17.06
CA THR A 186 -55.72 9.89 17.30
C THR A 186 -55.26 10.56 16.02
N SER A 187 -55.87 11.69 15.67
CA SER A 187 -55.44 12.50 14.52
C SER A 187 -54.56 13.66 14.98
N VAL A 188 -53.36 13.77 14.41
CA VAL A 188 -52.41 14.85 14.72
C VAL A 188 -52.12 15.64 13.43
N SER A 189 -52.10 16.96 13.54
CA SER A 189 -51.67 17.86 12.45
C SER A 189 -50.20 18.21 12.62
N LEU A 190 -49.36 17.89 11.64
CA LEU A 190 -47.93 18.12 11.67
C LEU A 190 -47.44 18.68 10.32
N PHE A 191 -46.30 19.36 10.34
CA PHE A 191 -45.58 19.74 9.13
C PHE A 191 -44.62 18.62 8.75
N TRP A 192 -44.74 18.10 7.53
CA TRP A 192 -43.92 16.98 7.07
C TRP A 192 -42.87 17.41 6.07
N ILE A 193 -41.70 16.77 6.17
CA ILE A 193 -40.69 16.74 5.12
C ILE A 193 -40.88 15.40 4.42
N PRO A 194 -41.31 15.36 3.16
CA PRO A 194 -41.28 14.12 2.39
C PRO A 194 -39.81 13.71 2.25
N LEU A 195 -39.45 12.64 2.96
CA LEU A 195 -38.14 12.02 2.91
C LEU A 195 -38.15 11.09 1.70
N ARG A 196 -37.57 11.55 0.58
CA ARG A 196 -37.46 10.78 -0.67
C ARG A 196 -36.40 9.69 -0.56
#